data_AF-A0A1Y3QTF9-F1
#
_entry.id   AF-A0A1Y3QTF9-F1
#
_cell.length_a   1.000
_cell.length_b   1.000
_cell.length_c   1.000
_cell.angle_alpha   90.00
_cell.angle_beta   90.00
_cell.angle_gamma   90.00
#
_symmetry.space_group_name_H-M   'P 1'
#
loop_
_entity.id
_entity.type
_entity.pdbx_description
1 polymer ?
#
loop_
_entity_poly.entity_id
_entity_poly.type
_entity_poly.pdbx_seq_one_letter_code
_entity_poly.pdbx_strand_id
1 'polypeptide(L)'
;MKRELPFLKEHDWSLNLEDEYFAEHPEDLVAAAVHAVEETAPGYYVNLVTPGSIGHPETDFIPGLKDKLRECRIRVREIRYVDECGCGGHVTRVYR
;
A
#
# COMPACT_ATOMS: atom_id res chain seq x y z
N MET A 1 1.75 18.44 -14.91
CA MET A 1 2.05 17.28 -15.80
C MET A 1 1.16 16.14 -15.38
N LYS A 2 0.28 15.66 -16.25
CA LYS A 2 -0.45 14.41 -16.00
C LYS A 2 0.58 13.29 -16.20
N ARG A 3 0.96 12.58 -15.14
CA ARG A 3 1.66 11.30 -15.30
C ARG A 3 0.67 10.39 -16.03
N GLU A 4 0.91 10.11 -17.31
CA GLU A 4 0.25 9.00 -17.99
C GLU A 4 0.82 7.74 -17.35
N LEU A 5 0.11 7.18 -16.36
CA LEU A 5 0.45 5.89 -15.81
C LEU A 5 0.19 4.85 -16.91
N PRO A 6 1.22 4.15 -17.39
CA PRO A 6 1.04 3.12 -18.41
C PRO A 6 0.24 1.97 -17.78
N PHE A 7 -0.95 1.71 -18.33
CA PHE A 7 -1.89 0.63 -17.96
C PHE A 7 -2.13 0.42 -16.45
N LEU A 8 -3.29 0.87 -15.97
CA LEU A 8 -3.79 0.46 -14.68
C LEU A 8 -3.94 -1.08 -14.62
N LYS A 9 -3.62 -1.67 -13.48
CA LYS A 9 -3.83 -3.08 -13.19
C LYS A 9 -5.33 -3.34 -13.00
N GLU A 10 -5.91 -4.06 -13.95
CA GLU A 10 -7.31 -4.48 -13.92
C GLU A 10 -7.47 -5.89 -13.32
N HIS A 11 -6.84 -6.12 -12.17
CA HIS A 11 -6.99 -7.34 -11.37
C HIS A 11 -6.58 -7.07 -9.92
N ASP A 12 -7.06 -7.90 -9.01
CA ASP A 12 -6.60 -7.88 -7.62
C ASP A 12 -5.17 -8.40 -7.53
N TRP A 13 -4.32 -7.73 -6.76
CA TRP A 13 -2.91 -8.10 -6.64
C TRP A 13 -2.33 -7.77 -5.27
N SER A 14 -1.07 -8.16 -5.04
CA SER A 14 -0.35 -7.91 -3.79
C SER A 14 1.01 -7.31 -4.09
N LEU A 15 1.39 -6.30 -3.29
CA LEU A 15 2.73 -5.75 -3.23
C LEU A 15 3.40 -6.27 -1.96
N ASN A 16 4.53 -6.96 -2.14
CA ASN A 16 5.40 -7.29 -1.03
C ASN A 16 6.28 -6.08 -0.68
N LEU A 17 6.17 -5.59 0.55
CA LEU A 17 7.00 -4.52 1.10
C LEU A 17 7.97 -5.04 2.18
N GLU A 18 8.11 -6.37 2.31
CA GLU A 18 9.01 -7.02 3.27
C GLU A 18 10.42 -7.29 2.70
N ASP A 19 10.76 -6.73 1.53
CA ASP A 19 12.08 -6.95 0.94
C ASP A 19 13.19 -6.16 1.66
N GLU A 20 14.44 -6.54 1.38
CA GLU A 20 15.62 -5.92 2.01
C GLU A 20 15.72 -4.41 1.72
N TYR A 21 15.17 -3.93 0.60
CA TYR A 21 15.18 -2.52 0.26
C TYR A 21 14.40 -1.71 1.30
N PHE A 22 13.19 -2.15 1.68
CA PHE A 22 12.40 -1.42 2.67
C PHE A 22 12.91 -1.56 4.10
N ALA A 23 13.73 -2.58 4.39
CA ALA A 23 14.43 -2.66 5.66
C ALA A 23 15.52 -1.58 5.81
N GLU A 24 16.20 -1.25 4.70
CA GLU A 24 17.21 -0.17 4.66
C GLU A 24 16.60 1.21 4.41
N HIS A 25 15.42 1.26 3.77
CA HIS A 25 14.70 2.49 3.40
C HIS A 25 13.25 2.49 3.90
N PRO A 26 13.00 2.42 5.22
CA PRO A 26 11.64 2.39 5.77
C PRO A 26 10.83 3.65 5.44
N GLU A 27 11.48 4.78 5.17
CA GLU A 27 10.84 6.02 4.71
C GLU A 27 10.13 5.90 3.36
N ASP A 28 10.54 4.95 2.52
CA ASP A 28 9.99 4.75 1.17
C ASP A 28 8.75 3.86 1.14
N LEU A 29 8.46 3.13 2.24
CA LEU A 29 7.33 2.21 2.36
C LEU A 29 5.99 2.84 1.94
N VAL A 30 5.69 4.02 2.49
CA VAL A 30 4.44 4.72 2.20
C VAL A 30 4.41 5.20 0.75
N ALA A 31 5.54 5.67 0.21
CA ALA A 31 5.62 6.13 -1.17
C ALA A 31 5.39 4.97 -2.17
N ALA A 32 6.01 3.81 -1.93
CA ALA A 32 5.79 2.61 -2.71
C ALA A 32 4.35 2.11 -2.64
N ALA A 33 3.75 2.11 -1.44
CA ALA A 33 2.35 1.77 -1.25
C ALA A 33 1.41 2.70 -2.02
N VAL A 34 1.65 4.02 -1.99
CA VAL A 34 0.88 5.00 -2.75
C VAL A 34 0.98 4.74 -4.24
N HIS A 35 2.17 4.42 -4.75
CA HIS A 35 2.39 4.08 -6.16
C HIS A 35 1.56 2.86 -6.57
N ALA A 36 1.58 1.79 -5.77
CA ALA A 36 0.80 0.58 -6.05
C ALA A 36 -0.71 0.85 -6.02
N VAL A 37 -1.17 1.69 -5.10
CA VAL A 37 -2.56 2.14 -5.10
C VAL A 37 -2.84 2.95 -6.37
N GLU A 38 -1.92 3.81 -6.81
CA GLU A 38 -2.04 4.61 -8.04
C GLU A 38 -2.22 3.74 -9.30
N GLU A 39 -1.44 2.67 -9.41
CA GLU A 39 -1.46 1.69 -10.49
C GLU A 39 -2.69 0.78 -10.48
N THR A 40 -3.47 0.74 -9.41
CA THR A 40 -4.62 -0.15 -9.31
C THR A 40 -5.87 0.51 -9.92
N ALA A 41 -6.56 -0.21 -10.83
CA ALA A 41 -7.77 0.31 -11.47
C ALA A 41 -8.95 0.37 -10.49
N PRO A 42 -9.88 1.36 -10.62
CA PRO A 42 -11.12 1.38 -9.84
C PRO A 42 -11.90 0.06 -9.95
N GLY A 43 -12.40 -0.45 -8.82
CA GLY A 43 -13.09 -1.74 -8.75
C GLY A 43 -12.21 -2.92 -8.34
N TYR A 44 -10.89 -2.75 -8.30
CA TYR A 44 -9.92 -3.75 -7.83
C TYR A 44 -9.27 -3.33 -6.52
N TYR A 45 -8.47 -4.22 -5.91
CA TYR A 45 -7.66 -3.88 -4.76
C TYR A 45 -6.20 -4.30 -4.88
N VAL A 46 -5.37 -3.64 -4.08
CA VAL A 46 -4.00 -4.09 -3.79
C VAL A 46 -3.89 -4.47 -2.31
N ASN A 47 -3.29 -5.63 -2.03
CA ASN A 47 -2.80 -5.97 -0.70
C ASN A 47 -1.38 -5.40 -0.55
N LEU A 48 -1.14 -4.65 0.51
CA LEU A 48 0.17 -4.16 0.91
C LEU A 48 0.64 -5.05 2.06
N VAL A 49 1.72 -5.80 1.83
CA VAL A 49 2.28 -6.71 2.84
C VAL A 49 3.49 -6.02 3.48
N THR A 50 3.33 -5.51 4.69
CA THR A 50 4.38 -4.76 5.42
C THR A 50 5.08 -5.66 6.42
N PRO A 51 6.37 -5.45 6.71
CA PRO A 51 7.11 -6.28 7.65
C PRO A 51 6.62 -6.03 9.10
N GLY A 52 6.66 -7.05 9.95
CA GLY A 52 6.28 -6.91 11.36
C GLY A 52 7.18 -5.95 12.15
N SER A 53 8.38 -5.68 11.66
CA SER A 53 9.35 -4.77 12.30
C SER A 53 8.85 -3.32 12.40
N ILE A 54 7.90 -2.91 11.55
CA ILE A 54 7.30 -1.57 11.61
C ILE A 54 6.09 -1.49 12.54
N GLY A 55 5.76 -2.58 13.24
CA GLY A 55 4.60 -2.67 14.12
C GLY A 55 3.27 -2.87 13.38
N HIS A 56 2.18 -2.78 14.14
CA HIS A 56 0.84 -3.03 13.60
C HIS A 56 0.44 -1.90 12.63
N PRO A 57 -0.01 -2.18 11.39
CA PRO A 57 -0.22 -1.15 10.37
C PRO A 57 -1.22 -0.05 10.77
N GLU A 58 -2.16 -0.34 11.65
CA GLU A 58 -3.15 0.64 12.11
C GLU A 58 -2.56 1.78 12.95
N THR A 59 -1.37 1.60 13.53
CA THR A 59 -0.76 2.65 14.38
C THR A 59 -0.18 3.79 13.55
N ASP A 60 0.61 3.47 12.52
CA ASP A 60 1.41 4.47 11.80
C ASP A 60 1.29 4.33 10.28
N PHE A 61 1.38 3.11 9.74
CA PHE A 61 1.40 2.88 8.30
C PHE A 61 0.09 3.29 7.61
N ILE A 62 -1.07 2.82 8.10
CA ILE A 62 -2.39 3.15 7.55
C ILE A 62 -2.69 4.65 7.67
N PRO A 63 -2.46 5.33 8.82
CA PRO A 63 -2.55 6.78 8.90
C PRO A 63 -1.67 7.50 7.87
N GLY A 64 -0.38 7.16 7.80
CA GLY A 64 0.55 7.77 6.84
C GLY A 64 0.14 7.56 5.38
N LEU A 65 -0.32 6.36 5.04
CA LEU A 65 -0.86 6.04 3.72
C LEU A 65 -2.11 6.89 3.40
N LYS A 66 -3.06 6.99 4.34
CA LYS A 66 -4.27 7.81 4.17
C LYS A 66 -3.92 9.28 3.91
N ASP A 67 -2.94 9.81 4.64
CA ASP A 67 -2.50 11.19 4.49
C ASP A 67 -1.89 11.42 3.11
N LYS A 68 -0.98 10.53 2.67
CA LYS A 68 -0.34 10.65 1.36
C LYS A 68 -1.30 10.45 0.19
N LEU A 69 -2.25 9.51 0.28
CA LEU A 69 -3.29 9.35 -0.73
C LEU A 69 -4.13 10.62 -0.90
N ARG A 70 -4.47 11.32 0.21
CA ARG A 70 -5.17 12.60 0.16
C ARG A 70 -4.34 13.70 -0.49
N GLU A 71 -3.06 13.80 -0.12
CA GLU A 71 -2.12 14.76 -0.73
C GLU A 71 -1.99 14.56 -2.25
N CYS A 72 -1.86 13.30 -2.69
CA CYS A 72 -1.77 12.91 -4.09
C CYS A 72 -3.12 12.96 -4.83
N ARG A 73 -4.23 13.23 -4.13
CA ARG A 73 -5.61 13.22 -4.65
C ARG A 73 -6.02 11.88 -5.28
N ILE A 74 -5.49 10.78 -4.75
CA ILE A 74 -5.84 9.43 -5.17
C ILE A 74 -7.09 8.99 -4.41
N ARG A 75 -8.13 8.61 -5.15
CA ARG A 75 -9.38 8.11 -4.56
C ARG A 75 -9.24 6.63 -4.24
N VAL A 76 -9.68 6.26 -3.05
CA VAL A 76 -9.81 4.88 -2.58
C VAL A 76 -11.19 4.73 -1.97
N ARG A 77 -11.82 3.56 -2.16
CA ARG A 77 -13.12 3.23 -1.58
C ARG A 77 -12.98 2.87 -0.10
N GLU A 78 -11.97 2.08 0.23
CA GLU A 78 -11.77 1.54 1.58
C GLU A 78 -10.29 1.14 1.78
N ILE A 79 -9.80 1.30 3.01
CA ILE A 79 -8.53 0.74 3.46
C ILE A 79 -8.83 -0.12 4.69
N ARG A 80 -8.45 -1.39 4.66
CA ARG A 80 -8.78 -2.38 5.69
C ARG A 80 -7.55 -3.20 6.07
N TYR A 81 -7.30 -3.34 7.37
CA TYR A 81 -6.39 -4.37 7.87
C TYR A 81 -7.03 -5.76 7.73
N VAL A 82 -6.32 -6.71 7.13
CA VAL A 82 -6.88 -8.03 6.78
C VAL A 82 -6.37 -9.12 7.71
N ASP A 83 -5.05 -9.23 7.88
CA ASP A 83 -4.45 -10.36 8.61
C ASP A 83 -2.99 -10.10 9.01
N GLU A 84 -2.47 -10.95 9.90
CA GLU A 84 -1.05 -11.12 10.21
C GLU A 84 -0.54 -12.44 9.61
N CYS A 85 0.50 -12.36 8.79
CA CYS A 85 1.19 -13.51 8.22
C CYS A 85 1.98 -14.24 9.32
N GLY A 86 2.16 -15.56 9.18
CA GLY A 86 2.95 -16.35 10.15
C GLY A 86 4.44 -15.98 10.26
N CYS A 87 4.96 -15.14 9.36
CA CYS A 87 6.28 -14.52 9.46
C CYS A 87 6.31 -13.24 10.31
N GLY A 88 5.17 -12.80 10.85
CA GLY A 88 4.98 -11.53 11.53
C GLY A 88 4.68 -10.35 10.59
N GLY A 89 4.64 -10.57 9.28
CA GLY A 89 4.19 -9.57 8.31
C GLY A 89 2.71 -9.25 8.46
N HIS A 90 2.28 -8.09 7.96
CA HIS A 90 0.90 -7.64 8.08
C HIS A 90 0.30 -7.28 6.73
N VAL A 91 -0.98 -7.61 6.53
CA VAL A 91 -1.68 -7.37 5.26
C VAL A 91 -2.68 -6.23 5.41
N THR A 92 -2.46 -5.15 4.68
CA THR A 92 -3.42 -4.05 4.51
C THR A 92 -3.98 -4.06 3.10
N ARG A 93 -5.29 -4.14 2.95
CA ARG A 93 -5.97 -4.08 1.65
C ARG A 93 -6.49 -2.69 1.36
N VAL A 94 -6.20 -2.19 0.14
CA VAL A 94 -6.68 -0.91 -0.35
C VAL A 94 -7.56 -1.13 -1.59
N TYR A 95 -8.85 -0.82 -1.47
CA TYR A 95 -9.81 -0.88 -2.56
C TYR A 95 -9.82 0.43 -3.33
N ARG A 96 -9.64 0.36 -4.65
CA ARG A 96 -9.72 1.49 -5.57
C ARG A 96 -11.13 1.75 -6.10
#